data_AF-A0A812NIG0-F1
#
_entry.id   AF-A0A812NIG0-F1
#
_cell.length_a   1.000
_cell.length_b   1.000
_cell.length_c   1.000
_cell.angle_alpha   90.00
_cell.angle_beta   90.00
_cell.angle_gamma   90.00
#
_symmetry.space_group_name_H-M   'P 1'
#
loop_
_entity.id
_entity.type
_entity.pdbx_description
1 polymer ?
#
loop_
_entity_poly.entity_id
_entity_poly.type
_entity_poly.pdbx_seq_one_letter_code
_entity_poly.pdbx_strand_id
1 'polypeptide(L)'
;MIPRPGVPIEDWMVGLTTCVDECVNIIRAHAVPSDNGADRVPPLMLSRCMRGGKTTLLAHLFDKVKDIENYCPIFISFNGFSGIQPRSGESRLETLLRAIAVTLLQPSASTDTQSVSCDEGTLTDYLDGQKGVIVLMIDELNLLLPKGTQDDKVACFLRSVFLSPANRYLVFTTHEPIGDQVAEYTGKPGSISPRGVTTAAMPMSLNVTQQRRIPGCETLALGEVLYFSGIPSLLRCFKNRYDFRARFQQLCKPPATPLLLRSFVRQFLEGDAQEDDSIRTFDRLTTLSKGGVIKWVLCYAAQMCFYLQKLKLGQWFNMLEMASSEDGSGKAWEILIALAVSFRCLESMISGEQGDPLLGLPPTPGIRECYFADVPAEFRTLDVALQWWRRQRKPADFPFALVLRPLCPTFQVFDCILVYQEAASSCPHIRGFQQKAGDAYPDQAAPTFVSGVGPVSAVWMQGKAPETRLNPQNRGWTMPSAKDISRLLGTSLRDLFPRASLDT
;
A
#
# COMPACT_ATOMS: atom_id res chain seq x y z
N MET A 1 -7.24 -18.51 6.04
CA MET A 1 -6.99 -18.53 7.50
C MET A 1 -7.87 -19.63 8.07
N ILE A 2 -7.36 -20.50 8.94
CA ILE A 2 -8.19 -21.57 9.53
C ILE A 2 -9.10 -20.91 10.58
N PRO A 3 -10.43 -21.13 10.53
CA PRO A 3 -11.34 -20.65 11.54
C PRO A 3 -11.03 -21.18 12.94
N ARG A 4 -11.03 -20.29 13.92
CA ARG A 4 -11.15 -20.70 15.33
C ARG A 4 -12.64 -20.97 15.60
N PRO A 5 -13.01 -22.12 16.17
CA PRO A 5 -14.39 -22.37 16.56
C PRO A 5 -14.90 -21.26 17.50
N GLY A 6 -16.07 -20.69 17.19
CA GLY A 6 -16.77 -19.77 18.08
C GLY A 6 -16.42 -18.28 17.97
N VAL A 7 -15.56 -17.85 17.03
CA VAL A 7 -15.33 -16.42 16.77
C VAL A 7 -15.88 -16.02 15.39
N PRO A 8 -16.88 -15.13 15.33
CA PRO A 8 -17.42 -14.60 14.07
C PRO A 8 -16.32 -14.03 13.16
N ILE A 9 -16.50 -14.15 11.84
CA ILE A 9 -15.49 -13.70 10.85
C ILE A 9 -15.31 -12.16 10.89
N GLU A 10 -16.34 -11.44 11.32
CA GLU A 10 -16.37 -9.99 11.50
C GLU A 10 -15.34 -9.52 12.54
N ASP A 11 -15.13 -10.32 13.59
CA ASP A 11 -14.18 -10.00 14.66
C ASP A 11 -12.72 -10.20 14.23
N TRP A 12 -12.49 -10.79 13.05
CA TRP A 12 -11.14 -11.10 12.59
C TRP A 12 -10.44 -9.91 11.91
N MET A 13 -11.20 -8.91 11.48
CA MET A 13 -10.70 -7.76 10.74
C MET A 13 -11.55 -6.51 11.00
N VAL A 14 -10.96 -5.50 11.62
CA VAL A 14 -11.60 -4.19 11.78
C VAL A 14 -11.99 -3.60 10.42
N GLY A 15 -13.26 -3.18 10.29
CA GLY A 15 -13.80 -2.59 9.07
C GLY A 15 -14.24 -3.61 8.00
N LEU A 16 -14.25 -4.92 8.30
CA LEU A 16 -14.65 -5.95 7.34
C LEU A 16 -16.07 -5.74 6.80
N THR A 17 -17.04 -5.57 7.70
CA THR A 17 -18.46 -5.40 7.34
C THR A 17 -18.65 -4.18 6.45
N THR A 18 -18.05 -3.04 6.79
CA THR A 18 -18.13 -1.80 6.01
C THR A 18 -17.62 -1.99 4.57
N CYS A 19 -16.48 -2.67 4.40
CA CYS A 19 -15.95 -2.93 3.06
C CYS A 19 -16.80 -3.94 2.27
N VAL A 20 -17.37 -4.94 2.94
CA VAL A 20 -18.28 -5.90 2.30
C VAL A 20 -19.59 -5.24 1.88
N ASP A 21 -20.15 -4.36 2.70
CA ASP A 21 -21.35 -3.58 2.34
C ASP A 21 -21.09 -2.67 1.12
N GLU A 22 -19.91 -2.05 1.02
CA GLU A 22 -19.51 -1.30 -0.20
C GLU A 22 -19.47 -2.23 -1.42
N CYS A 23 -18.90 -3.44 -1.29
CA CYS A 23 -18.88 -4.42 -2.37
C CYS A 23 -20.29 -4.87 -2.78
N VAL A 24 -21.17 -5.15 -1.83
CA VAL A 24 -22.58 -5.51 -2.08
C VAL A 24 -23.30 -4.40 -2.84
N ASN A 25 -23.07 -3.13 -2.46
CA ASN A 25 -23.67 -1.99 -3.15
C ASN A 25 -23.17 -1.87 -4.60
N ILE A 26 -21.88 -2.09 -4.85
CA ILE A 26 -21.32 -2.14 -6.21
C ILE A 26 -21.97 -3.26 -7.02
N ILE A 27 -22.09 -4.46 -6.46
CA ILE A 27 -22.73 -5.60 -7.13
C ILE A 27 -24.18 -5.25 -7.49
N ARG A 28 -24.96 -4.70 -6.55
CA ARG A 28 -26.37 -4.32 -6.80
C ARG A 28 -26.51 -3.27 -7.90
N ALA A 29 -25.58 -2.32 -7.96
CA ALA A 29 -25.60 -1.28 -8.98
C ALA A 29 -25.33 -1.79 -10.40
N HIS A 30 -24.59 -2.91 -10.53
CA HIS A 30 -24.05 -3.34 -11.82
C HIS A 30 -24.49 -4.73 -12.28
N ALA A 31 -25.04 -5.57 -11.40
CA ALA A 31 -25.44 -6.93 -11.74
C ALA A 31 -26.72 -7.03 -12.58
N VAL A 32 -27.66 -6.10 -12.43
CA VAL A 32 -28.98 -6.16 -13.09
C VAL A 32 -28.93 -5.69 -14.56
N PRO A 33 -28.22 -4.59 -14.91
CA PRO A 33 -28.12 -4.15 -16.30
C PRO A 33 -27.41 -5.17 -17.20
N SER A 34 -27.80 -5.26 -18.47
CA SER A 34 -27.00 -5.93 -19.50
C SER A 34 -25.99 -4.96 -20.12
N ASP A 35 -24.85 -5.48 -20.57
CA ASP A 35 -23.92 -4.68 -21.37
C ASP A 35 -24.39 -4.60 -22.82
N ASN A 36 -24.90 -3.43 -23.19
CA ASN A 36 -25.34 -3.09 -24.54
C ASN A 36 -24.34 -2.14 -25.24
N GLY A 37 -23.14 -1.96 -24.69
CA GLY A 37 -22.13 -0.99 -25.14
C GLY A 37 -22.32 0.44 -24.61
N ALA A 38 -23.55 0.87 -24.30
CA ALA A 38 -23.83 2.14 -23.61
C ALA A 38 -23.74 1.98 -22.08
N ASP A 39 -24.31 0.89 -21.55
CA ASP A 39 -24.29 0.52 -20.13
C ASP A 39 -23.16 -0.49 -19.86
N ARG A 40 -21.91 -0.02 -19.97
CA ARG A 40 -20.75 -0.90 -19.78
C ARG A 40 -20.64 -1.38 -18.34
N VAL A 41 -20.71 -2.68 -18.12
CA VAL A 41 -20.62 -3.30 -16.78
C VAL A 41 -19.16 -3.63 -16.45
N PRO A 42 -18.53 -2.94 -15.46
CA PRO A 42 -17.17 -3.25 -15.02
C PRO A 42 -17.15 -4.39 -13.99
N PRO A 43 -16.16 -5.30 -14.00
CA PRO A 43 -15.98 -6.24 -12.90
C PRO A 43 -15.51 -5.52 -11.62
N LEU A 44 -15.73 -6.16 -10.47
CA LEU A 44 -15.20 -5.71 -9.18
C LEU A 44 -13.89 -6.43 -8.85
N MET A 45 -12.83 -5.64 -8.65
CA MET A 45 -11.50 -6.12 -8.27
C MET A 45 -11.16 -5.78 -6.81
N LEU A 46 -10.69 -6.79 -6.10
CA LEU A 46 -10.10 -6.69 -4.76
C LEU A 46 -8.59 -6.92 -4.86
N SER A 47 -7.79 -5.87 -4.70
CA SER A 47 -6.33 -5.94 -4.85
C SER A 47 -5.59 -5.45 -3.61
N ARG A 48 -4.69 -6.29 -3.08
CA ARG A 48 -3.85 -6.01 -1.92
C ARG A 48 -2.70 -7.01 -1.81
N CYS A 49 -1.70 -6.66 -1.02
CA CYS A 49 -0.56 -7.50 -0.67
C CYS A 49 -0.95 -8.90 -0.15
N MET A 50 0.02 -9.81 -0.19
CA MET A 50 -0.07 -11.12 0.44
C MET A 50 -0.48 -11.00 1.91
N ARG A 51 -1.37 -11.91 2.34
CA ARG A 51 -1.98 -11.90 3.69
C ARG A 51 -2.76 -10.61 4.03
N GLY A 52 -3.07 -9.77 3.04
CA GLY A 52 -3.85 -8.54 3.18
C GLY A 52 -5.37 -8.72 3.36
N GLY A 53 -5.85 -9.96 3.48
CA GLY A 53 -7.23 -10.26 3.86
C GLY A 53 -8.21 -10.41 2.69
N LYS A 54 -7.72 -10.49 1.45
CA LYS A 54 -8.56 -10.62 0.23
C LYS A 54 -9.53 -11.81 0.30
N THR A 55 -9.00 -13.01 0.52
CA THR A 55 -9.81 -14.23 0.64
C THR A 55 -10.83 -14.15 1.77
N THR A 56 -10.49 -13.52 2.90
CA THR A 56 -11.42 -13.35 4.03
C THR A 56 -12.54 -12.38 3.71
N LEU A 57 -12.23 -11.27 3.03
CA LEU A 57 -13.24 -10.36 2.54
C LEU A 57 -14.14 -11.02 1.50
N LEU A 58 -13.57 -11.74 0.53
CA LEU A 58 -14.33 -12.42 -0.51
C LEU A 58 -15.23 -13.52 0.07
N ALA A 59 -14.76 -14.27 1.07
CA ALA A 59 -15.59 -15.26 1.77
C ALA A 59 -16.76 -14.62 2.53
N HIS A 60 -16.52 -13.51 3.25
CA HIS A 60 -17.60 -12.80 3.93
C HIS A 60 -18.57 -12.14 2.94
N LEU A 61 -18.07 -11.64 1.80
CA LEU A 61 -18.90 -11.15 0.71
C LEU A 61 -19.77 -12.26 0.11
N PHE A 62 -19.23 -13.47 -0.07
CA PHE A 62 -20.00 -14.62 -0.52
C PHE A 62 -21.17 -14.90 0.42
N ASP A 63 -20.93 -14.98 1.74
CA ASP A 63 -21.99 -15.21 2.73
C ASP A 63 -23.05 -14.10 2.67
N LYS A 64 -22.62 -12.83 2.61
CA LYS A 64 -23.55 -11.69 2.51
C LYS A 64 -24.37 -11.69 1.23
N VAL A 65 -23.78 -12.04 0.09
CA VAL A 65 -24.51 -12.09 -1.19
C VAL A 65 -25.47 -13.27 -1.22
N LYS A 66 -25.11 -14.39 -0.60
CA LYS A 66 -25.95 -15.59 -0.48
C LYS A 66 -27.23 -15.31 0.32
N ASP A 67 -27.16 -14.42 1.30
CA ASP A 67 -28.31 -14.01 2.12
C ASP A 67 -29.24 -13.01 1.40
N ILE A 68 -28.88 -12.51 0.22
CA ILE A 68 -29.72 -11.61 -0.57
C ILE A 68 -30.72 -12.44 -1.38
N GLU A 69 -32.00 -12.09 -1.27
CA GLU A 69 -33.06 -12.72 -2.04
C GLU A 69 -32.78 -12.63 -3.55
N ASN A 70 -32.96 -13.73 -4.27
CA ASN A 70 -32.72 -13.85 -5.71
C ASN A 70 -31.25 -13.65 -6.16
N TYR A 71 -30.26 -13.82 -5.27
CA TYR A 71 -28.85 -13.87 -5.63
C TYR A 71 -28.28 -15.29 -5.49
N CYS A 72 -27.42 -15.66 -6.44
CA CYS A 72 -26.73 -16.94 -6.49
C CYS A 72 -25.22 -16.69 -6.65
N PRO A 73 -24.47 -16.55 -5.55
CA PRO A 73 -23.03 -16.41 -5.63
C PRO A 73 -22.36 -17.76 -5.93
N ILE A 74 -21.35 -17.75 -6.80
CA ILE A 74 -20.49 -18.89 -7.11
C ILE A 74 -19.08 -18.53 -6.66
N PHE A 75 -18.49 -19.27 -5.73
CA PHE A 75 -17.13 -19.04 -5.25
C PHE A 75 -16.17 -20.10 -5.79
N ILE A 76 -15.15 -19.65 -6.52
CA ILE A 76 -14.03 -20.49 -6.94
C ILE A 76 -12.72 -19.89 -6.43
N SER A 77 -11.74 -20.75 -6.19
CA SER A 77 -10.41 -20.34 -5.73
C SER A 77 -9.34 -21.10 -6.49
N PHE A 78 -8.34 -20.38 -6.99
CA PHE A 78 -7.13 -20.99 -7.56
C PHE A 78 -5.99 -21.08 -6.56
N ASN A 79 -6.24 -20.71 -5.31
CA ASN A 79 -5.35 -21.05 -4.21
C ASN A 79 -5.34 -22.57 -4.04
N GLY A 80 -4.18 -23.16 -3.73
CA GLY A 80 -3.98 -24.61 -3.56
C GLY A 80 -4.85 -25.31 -2.49
N PHE A 81 -5.78 -24.59 -1.86
CA PHE A 81 -6.77 -25.12 -0.92
C PHE A 81 -8.04 -25.67 -1.60
N SER A 82 -8.35 -25.28 -2.85
CA SER A 82 -9.59 -25.69 -3.53
C SER A 82 -9.56 -27.11 -4.12
N GLY A 83 -8.38 -27.76 -4.15
CA GLY A 83 -8.19 -29.05 -4.81
C GLY A 83 -8.27 -29.01 -6.34
N ILE A 84 -8.57 -27.83 -6.92
CA ILE A 84 -8.64 -27.63 -8.37
C ILE A 84 -7.29 -27.13 -8.86
N GLN A 85 -6.56 -28.04 -9.50
CA GLN A 85 -5.32 -27.78 -10.22
C GLN A 85 -5.53 -28.08 -11.70
N PRO A 86 -4.85 -27.38 -12.61
CA PRO A 86 -4.85 -27.73 -14.03
C PRO A 86 -4.42 -29.18 -14.25
N ARG A 87 -5.17 -29.94 -15.06
CA ARG A 87 -4.79 -31.28 -15.49
C ARG A 87 -3.76 -31.21 -16.61
N SER A 88 -3.05 -32.32 -16.84
CA SER A 88 -2.14 -32.42 -17.98
C SER A 88 -2.89 -32.26 -19.30
N GLY A 89 -2.52 -31.27 -20.10
CA GLY A 89 -3.15 -30.95 -21.39
C GLY A 89 -4.45 -30.15 -21.30
N GLU A 90 -4.92 -29.82 -20.09
CA GLU A 90 -6.12 -28.99 -19.88
C GLU A 90 -5.77 -27.52 -20.11
N SER A 91 -6.59 -26.84 -20.92
CA SER A 91 -6.51 -25.40 -21.11
C SER A 91 -6.97 -24.66 -19.85
N ARG A 92 -6.62 -23.37 -19.76
CA ARG A 92 -7.06 -22.52 -18.65
C ARG A 92 -8.57 -22.34 -18.62
N LEU A 93 -9.20 -22.25 -19.80
CA LEU A 93 -10.65 -22.18 -19.91
C LEU A 93 -11.30 -23.46 -19.39
N GLU A 94 -10.83 -24.64 -19.79
CA GLU A 94 -11.35 -25.91 -19.27
C GLU A 94 -11.18 -26.02 -17.75
N THR A 95 -10.03 -25.59 -17.23
CA THR A 95 -9.78 -25.53 -15.78
C THR A 95 -10.79 -24.62 -15.07
N LEU A 96 -11.11 -23.46 -15.65
CA LEU A 96 -12.09 -22.51 -15.12
C LEU A 96 -13.52 -23.07 -15.18
N LEU A 97 -13.94 -23.59 -16.32
CA LEU A 97 -15.26 -24.20 -16.52
C LEU A 97 -15.49 -25.33 -15.52
N ARG A 98 -14.50 -26.19 -15.36
CA ARG A 98 -14.52 -27.24 -14.35
C ARG A 98 -14.61 -26.71 -12.93
N ALA A 99 -13.89 -25.64 -12.61
CA ALA A 99 -13.95 -25.04 -11.28
C ALA A 99 -15.35 -24.56 -10.93
N ILE A 100 -16.03 -23.93 -11.90
CA ILE A 100 -17.41 -23.49 -11.75
C ILE A 100 -18.34 -24.70 -11.64
N ALA A 101 -18.22 -25.68 -12.53
CA ALA A 101 -19.07 -26.86 -12.54
C ALA A 101 -18.98 -27.67 -11.23
N VAL A 102 -17.77 -27.92 -10.72
CA VAL A 102 -17.55 -28.61 -9.43
C VAL A 102 -18.25 -27.87 -8.29
N THR A 103 -18.20 -26.54 -8.30
CA THR A 103 -18.84 -25.70 -7.27
C THR A 103 -20.37 -25.79 -7.34
N LEU A 104 -20.93 -25.79 -8.55
CA LEU A 104 -22.38 -25.88 -8.78
C LEU A 104 -22.96 -27.26 -8.48
N LEU A 105 -22.17 -28.33 -8.65
CA LEU A 105 -22.62 -29.70 -8.43
C LEU A 105 -22.87 -30.07 -6.96
N GLN A 106 -22.48 -29.20 -6.01
CA GLN A 106 -22.50 -29.41 -4.55
C GLN A 106 -21.83 -30.74 -4.14
N PRO A 107 -20.64 -30.72 -3.51
CA PRO A 107 -19.90 -31.95 -3.24
C PRO A 107 -20.70 -32.89 -2.33
N SER A 108 -21.16 -34.01 -2.88
CA SER A 108 -21.33 -35.22 -2.07
C SER A 108 -19.93 -35.73 -1.74
N ALA A 109 -19.76 -36.41 -0.59
CA ALA A 109 -18.44 -36.82 -0.07
C ALA A 109 -17.60 -37.72 -1.00
N SER A 110 -18.12 -38.10 -2.17
CA SER A 110 -17.50 -38.99 -3.16
C SER A 110 -17.30 -38.36 -4.55
N THR A 111 -17.53 -37.05 -4.75
CA THR A 111 -17.35 -36.44 -6.08
C THR A 111 -15.86 -36.31 -6.41
N ASP A 112 -15.37 -37.16 -7.30
CA ASP A 112 -14.05 -36.99 -7.89
C ASP A 112 -14.05 -35.72 -8.77
N THR A 113 -13.59 -34.62 -8.18
CA THR A 113 -13.46 -33.32 -8.86
C THR A 113 -12.54 -33.39 -10.10
N GLN A 114 -11.70 -34.43 -10.21
CA GLN A 114 -10.83 -34.70 -11.36
C GLN A 114 -11.52 -35.51 -12.47
N SER A 115 -12.76 -35.96 -12.26
CA SER A 115 -13.57 -36.61 -13.30
C SER A 115 -14.57 -35.66 -13.97
N VAL A 116 -14.87 -34.51 -13.34
CA VAL A 116 -15.83 -33.53 -13.88
C VAL A 116 -15.31 -32.94 -15.18
N SER A 117 -16.14 -32.98 -16.22
CA SER A 117 -15.93 -32.31 -17.50
C SER A 117 -17.13 -31.42 -17.78
N CYS A 118 -16.89 -30.20 -18.26
CA CYS A 118 -17.93 -29.24 -18.57
C CYS A 118 -17.41 -28.33 -19.69
N ASP A 119 -18.13 -28.28 -20.81
CA ASP A 119 -17.87 -27.34 -21.87
C ASP A 119 -18.62 -26.01 -21.65
N GLU A 120 -18.23 -24.98 -22.41
CA GLU A 120 -18.78 -23.64 -22.30
C GLU A 120 -20.29 -23.58 -22.60
N GLY A 121 -20.77 -24.35 -23.58
CA GLY A 121 -22.18 -24.36 -23.96
C GLY A 121 -23.05 -24.93 -22.85
N THR A 122 -22.67 -26.09 -22.33
CA THR A 122 -23.36 -26.75 -21.21
C THR A 122 -23.45 -25.83 -19.98
N LEU A 123 -22.35 -25.15 -19.63
CA LEU A 123 -22.36 -24.23 -18.48
C LEU A 123 -23.23 -23.01 -18.74
N THR A 124 -23.15 -22.42 -19.94
CA THR A 124 -23.94 -21.24 -20.32
C THR A 124 -25.44 -21.54 -20.28
N ASP A 125 -25.85 -22.66 -20.88
CA ASP A 125 -27.25 -23.12 -20.88
C ASP A 125 -27.77 -23.32 -19.44
N TYR A 126 -26.95 -23.92 -18.57
CA TYR A 126 -27.30 -24.09 -17.16
C TYR A 126 -27.50 -22.75 -16.45
N LEU A 127 -26.57 -21.80 -16.64
CA LEU A 127 -26.63 -20.49 -16.02
C LEU A 127 -27.84 -19.70 -16.53
N ASP A 128 -28.13 -19.74 -17.84
CA ASP A 128 -29.24 -19.02 -18.46
C ASP A 128 -30.62 -19.57 -18.04
N GLY A 129 -30.68 -20.84 -17.66
CA GLY A 129 -31.84 -21.44 -17.01
C GLY A 129 -32.06 -21.00 -15.56
N GLN A 130 -31.08 -20.38 -14.89
CA GLN A 130 -31.22 -19.94 -13.50
C GLN A 130 -32.03 -18.65 -13.40
N LYS A 131 -32.87 -18.58 -12.35
CA LYS A 131 -33.56 -17.34 -11.97
C LYS A 131 -32.71 -16.54 -10.99
N GLY A 132 -32.73 -15.22 -11.15
CA GLY A 132 -32.04 -14.29 -10.27
C GLY A 132 -30.65 -13.89 -10.76
N VAL A 133 -29.91 -13.21 -9.90
CA VAL A 133 -28.59 -12.64 -10.17
C VAL A 133 -27.50 -13.64 -9.84
N ILE A 134 -26.66 -13.99 -10.81
CA ILE A 134 -25.48 -14.83 -10.58
C ILE A 134 -24.25 -13.96 -10.40
N VAL A 135 -23.51 -14.19 -9.32
CA VAL A 135 -22.26 -13.46 -9.02
C VAL A 135 -21.10 -14.46 -8.96
N LEU A 136 -20.23 -14.44 -9.96
CA LEU A 136 -19.00 -15.25 -9.94
C LEU A 136 -17.92 -14.53 -9.12
N MET A 137 -17.41 -15.23 -8.12
CA MET A 137 -16.36 -14.77 -7.20
C MET A 137 -15.11 -15.62 -7.38
N ILE A 138 -14.02 -15.03 -7.89
CA ILE A 138 -12.76 -15.73 -8.16
C ILE A 138 -11.66 -15.26 -7.22
N ASP A 139 -11.15 -16.15 -6.37
CA ASP A 139 -9.97 -15.85 -5.55
C ASP A 139 -8.66 -16.17 -6.31
N GLU A 140 -7.76 -15.19 -6.37
CA GLU A 140 -6.43 -15.22 -7.03
C GLU A 140 -6.50 -15.53 -8.52
N LEU A 141 -7.26 -14.72 -9.28
CA LEU A 141 -7.41 -14.87 -10.74
C LEU A 141 -6.06 -14.86 -11.47
N ASN A 142 -5.07 -14.14 -10.95
CA ASN A 142 -3.71 -14.04 -11.50
C ASN A 142 -2.93 -15.37 -11.47
N LEU A 143 -3.38 -16.37 -10.70
CA LEU A 143 -2.79 -17.73 -10.75
C LEU A 143 -3.25 -18.49 -11.99
N LEU A 144 -4.50 -18.29 -12.41
CA LEU A 144 -5.02 -18.85 -13.67
C LEU A 144 -4.42 -18.10 -14.85
N LEU A 145 -4.36 -16.77 -14.76
CA LEU A 145 -3.90 -15.87 -15.83
C LEU A 145 -2.63 -15.11 -15.39
N PRO A 146 -1.44 -15.74 -15.41
CA PRO A 146 -0.19 -15.04 -15.13
C PRO A 146 0.07 -13.92 -16.15
N LYS A 147 0.71 -12.85 -15.69
CA LYS A 147 1.17 -11.74 -16.54
C LYS A 147 1.90 -12.25 -17.80
N GLY A 148 1.63 -11.61 -18.94
CA GLY A 148 2.18 -11.98 -20.24
C GLY A 148 1.47 -13.14 -20.94
N THR A 149 0.45 -13.74 -20.31
CA THR A 149 -0.41 -14.73 -20.96
C THR A 149 -1.50 -14.02 -21.76
N GLN A 150 -1.49 -14.18 -23.10
CA GLN A 150 -2.64 -13.88 -23.96
C GLN A 150 -3.52 -15.13 -24.03
N ASP A 151 -4.42 -15.29 -23.05
CA ASP A 151 -5.46 -16.34 -23.11
C ASP A 151 -6.82 -15.69 -23.37
N ASP A 152 -7.01 -15.30 -24.63
CA ASP A 152 -8.22 -14.62 -25.10
C ASP A 152 -9.49 -15.42 -24.83
N LYS A 153 -9.39 -16.74 -24.67
CA LYS A 153 -10.53 -17.62 -24.44
C LYS A 153 -11.14 -17.42 -23.04
N VAL A 154 -10.31 -17.39 -22.00
CA VAL A 154 -10.78 -17.14 -20.62
C VAL A 154 -11.38 -15.73 -20.50
N ALA A 155 -10.67 -14.74 -21.04
CA ALA A 155 -11.11 -13.36 -21.13
C ALA A 155 -12.47 -13.23 -21.84
N CYS A 156 -12.60 -13.87 -23.00
CA CYS A 156 -13.82 -13.88 -23.78
C CYS A 156 -14.98 -14.51 -23.01
N PHE A 157 -14.76 -15.68 -22.41
CA PHE A 157 -15.74 -16.38 -21.59
C PHE A 157 -16.24 -15.55 -20.40
N LEU A 158 -15.32 -15.00 -19.59
CA LEU A 158 -15.71 -14.18 -18.44
C LEU A 158 -16.54 -12.97 -18.86
N ARG A 159 -16.22 -12.37 -20.02
CA ARG A 159 -17.01 -11.27 -20.57
C ARG A 159 -18.37 -11.75 -21.07
N SER A 160 -18.41 -12.73 -21.98
CA SER A 160 -19.64 -13.16 -22.65
C SER A 160 -20.65 -13.78 -21.68
N VAL A 161 -20.18 -14.46 -20.64
CA VAL A 161 -21.04 -15.22 -19.72
C VAL A 161 -21.33 -14.47 -18.41
N PHE A 162 -20.39 -13.68 -17.89
CA PHE A 162 -20.53 -13.07 -16.56
C PHE A 162 -20.58 -11.53 -16.52
N LEU A 163 -20.31 -10.83 -17.63
CA LEU A 163 -20.33 -9.36 -17.68
C LEU A 163 -21.24 -8.77 -18.76
N SER A 164 -21.54 -9.50 -19.84
CA SER A 164 -22.42 -9.00 -20.89
C SER A 164 -23.91 -9.25 -20.63
N PRO A 165 -24.35 -10.43 -20.14
CA PRO A 165 -25.76 -10.68 -19.89
C PRO A 165 -26.27 -9.91 -18.67
N ALA A 166 -27.55 -9.56 -18.67
CA ALA A 166 -28.22 -9.06 -17.47
C ALA A 166 -28.23 -10.13 -16.36
N ASN A 167 -28.30 -9.70 -15.10
CA ASN A 167 -28.32 -10.58 -13.92
C ASN A 167 -27.04 -11.43 -13.78
N ARG A 168 -25.90 -10.88 -14.21
CA ARG A 168 -24.57 -11.49 -14.10
C ARG A 168 -23.57 -10.48 -13.57
N TYR A 169 -22.65 -10.93 -12.73
CA TYR A 169 -21.56 -10.09 -12.27
C TYR A 169 -20.30 -10.88 -11.94
N LEU A 170 -19.14 -10.22 -12.06
CA LEU A 170 -17.83 -10.79 -11.78
C LEU A 170 -17.13 -10.00 -10.66
N VAL A 171 -16.72 -10.72 -9.63
CA VAL A 171 -15.85 -10.25 -8.55
C VAL A 171 -14.60 -11.11 -8.54
N PHE A 172 -13.42 -10.52 -8.42
CA PHE A 172 -12.20 -11.31 -8.30
C PHE A 172 -11.15 -10.65 -7.40
N THR A 173 -10.23 -11.47 -6.88
CA THR A 173 -9.05 -10.99 -6.15
C THR A 173 -7.77 -11.16 -6.96
N THR A 174 -6.81 -10.27 -6.74
CA THR A 174 -5.47 -10.36 -7.35
C THR A 174 -4.40 -9.74 -6.45
N HIS A 175 -3.16 -10.16 -6.64
CA HIS A 175 -1.98 -9.54 -6.04
C HIS A 175 -1.29 -8.50 -6.93
N GLU A 176 -1.75 -8.34 -8.17
CA GLU A 176 -1.12 -7.48 -9.16
C GLU A 176 -2.04 -6.26 -9.39
N PRO A 177 -1.68 -5.07 -8.85
CA PRO A 177 -2.45 -3.84 -8.97
C PRO A 177 -2.22 -3.24 -10.35
N ILE A 178 -2.90 -3.76 -11.38
CA ILE A 178 -2.84 -3.19 -12.71
C ILE A 178 -4.24 -3.21 -13.33
N GLY A 179 -4.84 -2.02 -13.44
CA GLY A 179 -6.11 -1.81 -14.14
C GLY A 179 -6.03 -2.17 -15.62
N ASP A 180 -4.89 -1.91 -16.27
CA ASP A 180 -4.74 -2.12 -17.72
C ASP A 180 -4.68 -3.60 -18.12
N GLN A 181 -4.11 -4.48 -17.29
CA GLN A 181 -4.08 -5.92 -17.59
C GLN A 181 -5.46 -6.55 -17.42
N VAL A 182 -6.20 -6.18 -16.37
CA VAL A 182 -7.60 -6.63 -16.20
C VAL A 182 -8.53 -6.00 -17.23
N ALA A 183 -8.29 -4.74 -17.61
CA ALA A 183 -8.99 -4.12 -18.72
C ALA A 183 -8.60 -4.79 -20.06
N GLU A 184 -7.36 -5.21 -20.26
CA GLU A 184 -6.97 -6.04 -21.41
C GLU A 184 -7.67 -7.42 -21.36
N TYR A 185 -7.81 -8.03 -20.17
CA TYR A 185 -8.53 -9.30 -19.95
C TYR A 185 -10.05 -9.19 -20.12
N THR A 186 -10.66 -8.02 -19.94
CA THR A 186 -12.09 -7.82 -20.23
C THR A 186 -12.31 -7.16 -21.60
N GLY A 187 -11.22 -6.81 -22.30
CA GLY A 187 -11.19 -6.07 -23.55
C GLY A 187 -11.19 -6.98 -24.76
N LYS A 188 -11.36 -6.42 -25.96
CA LYS A 188 -11.14 -7.21 -27.19
C LYS A 188 -9.64 -7.52 -27.31
N PRO A 189 -9.25 -8.66 -27.90
CA PRO A 189 -7.84 -8.99 -28.13
C PRO A 189 -7.05 -7.80 -28.68
N GLY A 190 -5.96 -7.43 -28.02
CA GLY A 190 -5.11 -6.29 -28.41
C GLY A 190 -5.68 -4.89 -28.07
N SER A 191 -6.69 -4.78 -27.21
CA SER A 191 -7.26 -3.51 -26.78
C SER A 191 -7.64 -3.50 -25.29
N ILE A 192 -7.36 -2.38 -24.61
CA ILE A 192 -7.85 -2.11 -23.26
C ILE A 192 -9.37 -2.03 -23.30
N SER A 193 -10.06 -2.80 -22.44
CA SER A 193 -11.51 -2.74 -22.30
C SER A 193 -11.94 -1.33 -21.93
N PRO A 194 -12.85 -0.72 -22.69
CA PRO A 194 -13.44 0.55 -22.28
C PRO A 194 -14.38 0.39 -21.06
N ARG A 195 -14.61 -0.85 -20.58
CA ARG A 195 -15.34 -1.11 -19.32
C ARG A 195 -14.53 -0.71 -18.10
N GLY A 196 -13.19 -0.73 -18.19
CA GLY A 196 -12.32 -0.54 -17.02
C GLY A 196 -12.57 -1.60 -15.94
N VAL A 197 -12.30 -1.24 -14.68
CA VAL A 197 -12.47 -2.12 -13.51
C VAL A 197 -12.92 -1.26 -12.33
N THR A 198 -13.92 -1.74 -11.59
CA THR A 198 -14.30 -1.12 -10.31
C THR A 198 -13.41 -1.69 -9.20
N THR A 199 -12.83 -0.82 -8.37
CA THR A 199 -12.04 -1.23 -7.21
C THR A 199 -12.80 -0.89 -5.93
N ALA A 200 -12.85 -1.84 -4.98
CA ALA A 200 -13.36 -1.57 -3.64
C ALA A 200 -12.21 -1.36 -2.65
N ALA A 201 -12.49 -0.58 -1.60
CA ALA A 201 -11.56 -0.42 -0.50
C ALA A 201 -11.44 -1.75 0.27
N MET A 202 -10.23 -2.06 0.71
CA MET A 202 -9.95 -3.20 1.56
C MET A 202 -9.82 -2.72 3.03
N PRO A 203 -10.19 -3.55 4.04
CA PRO A 203 -10.26 -3.09 5.44
C PRO A 203 -8.92 -2.55 5.96
N MET A 204 -8.94 -1.37 6.57
CA MET A 204 -7.77 -0.69 7.14
C MET A 204 -8.22 0.07 8.39
N SER A 205 -7.42 0.04 9.45
CA SER A 205 -7.64 0.89 10.63
C SER A 205 -6.32 1.24 11.29
N LEU A 206 -6.14 2.52 11.63
CA LEU A 206 -5.03 2.98 12.47
C LEU A 206 -5.40 3.03 13.96
N ASN A 207 -6.67 2.78 14.29
CA ASN A 207 -7.13 2.79 15.67
C ASN A 207 -6.61 1.55 16.40
N VAL A 208 -5.57 1.74 17.20
CA VAL A 208 -4.91 0.66 17.96
C VAL A 208 -5.90 -0.05 18.88
N THR A 209 -6.81 0.69 19.51
CA THR A 209 -7.84 0.13 20.41
C THR A 209 -8.79 -0.81 19.67
N GLN A 210 -9.20 -0.46 18.44
CA GLN A 210 -9.99 -1.37 17.60
C GLN A 210 -9.16 -2.59 17.17
N GLN A 211 -7.91 -2.38 16.74
CA GLN A 211 -7.03 -3.47 16.29
C GLN A 211 -6.73 -4.48 17.41
N ARG A 212 -6.61 -4.02 18.66
CA ARG A 212 -6.41 -4.88 19.85
C ARG A 212 -7.60 -5.81 20.14
N ARG A 213 -8.78 -5.54 19.58
CA ARG A 213 -9.96 -6.43 19.71
C ARG A 213 -9.88 -7.64 18.77
N ILE A 214 -9.00 -7.63 17.78
CA ILE A 214 -8.81 -8.77 16.89
C ILE A 214 -8.16 -9.92 17.69
N PRO A 215 -8.68 -11.16 17.61
CA PRO A 215 -8.12 -12.29 18.34
C PRO A 215 -6.63 -12.51 18.04
N GLY A 216 -5.80 -12.48 19.08
CA GLY A 216 -4.34 -12.63 19.01
C GLY A 216 -3.58 -11.32 18.78
N CYS A 217 -4.27 -10.17 18.78
CA CYS A 217 -3.69 -8.85 18.57
C CYS A 217 -3.75 -7.95 19.82
N GLU A 218 -4.03 -8.50 21.00
CA GLU A 218 -4.33 -7.77 22.23
C GLU A 218 -3.16 -6.87 22.69
N THR A 219 -1.94 -7.25 22.33
CA THR A 219 -0.69 -6.57 22.68
C THR A 219 -0.17 -5.61 21.60
N LEU A 220 -0.99 -5.29 20.58
CA LEU A 220 -0.56 -4.41 19.49
C LEU A 220 -0.15 -3.01 20.00
N ALA A 221 0.98 -2.51 19.53
CA ALA A 221 1.39 -1.12 19.72
C ALA A 221 1.11 -0.26 18.48
N LEU A 222 1.00 1.07 18.66
CA LEU A 222 0.80 2.00 17.54
C LEU A 222 1.90 1.86 16.47
N GLY A 223 3.15 1.72 16.89
CA GLY A 223 4.28 1.50 15.99
C GLY A 223 4.11 0.27 15.09
N GLU A 224 3.61 -0.84 15.63
CA GLU A 224 3.29 -2.05 14.85
C GLU A 224 2.14 -1.78 13.86
N VAL A 225 1.08 -1.11 14.30
CA VAL A 225 -0.06 -0.74 13.43
C VAL A 225 0.42 0.10 12.25
N LEU A 226 1.27 1.10 12.47
CA LEU A 226 1.84 1.94 11.42
C LEU A 226 2.80 1.16 10.50
N TYR A 227 3.66 0.33 11.08
CA TYR A 227 4.63 -0.47 10.33
C TYR A 227 3.98 -1.48 9.37
N PHE A 228 2.81 -2.03 9.75
CA PHE A 228 1.98 -2.86 8.87
C PHE A 228 0.87 -2.06 8.16
N SER A 229 1.00 -0.73 8.11
CA SER A 229 0.14 0.19 7.37
C SER A 229 -1.36 0.07 7.70
N GLY A 230 -1.69 -0.26 8.94
CA GLY A 230 -3.07 -0.40 9.43
C GLY A 230 -3.83 -1.59 8.86
N ILE A 231 -3.15 -2.56 8.24
CA ILE A 231 -3.79 -3.71 7.58
C ILE A 231 -4.13 -4.78 8.65
N PRO A 232 -5.41 -4.99 9.01
CA PRO A 232 -5.79 -5.84 10.15
C PRO A 232 -5.36 -7.29 10.00
N SER A 233 -5.54 -7.86 8.81
CA SER A 233 -5.20 -9.26 8.55
C SER A 233 -3.69 -9.51 8.56
N LEU A 234 -2.89 -8.53 8.13
CA LEU A 234 -1.43 -8.65 8.12
C LEU A 234 -0.89 -8.55 9.54
N LEU A 235 -1.43 -7.65 10.36
CA LEU A 235 -1.15 -7.55 11.80
C LEU A 235 -1.46 -8.87 12.52
N ARG A 236 -2.63 -9.44 12.25
CA ARG A 236 -3.01 -10.74 12.81
C ARG A 236 -2.08 -11.86 12.35
N CYS A 237 -1.71 -11.90 11.08
CA CYS A 237 -0.74 -12.88 10.58
C CYS A 237 0.61 -12.71 11.28
N PHE A 238 1.10 -11.47 11.41
CA PHE A 238 2.35 -11.15 12.09
C PHE A 238 2.36 -11.63 13.55
N LYS A 239 1.31 -11.34 14.32
CA LYS A 239 1.18 -11.83 15.71
C LYS A 239 1.10 -13.37 15.79
N ASN A 240 0.62 -14.01 14.73
CA ASN A 240 0.65 -15.47 14.57
C ASN A 240 1.93 -15.99 13.88
N ARG A 241 3.07 -15.31 14.10
CA ARG A 241 4.42 -15.71 13.64
C ARG A 241 4.59 -15.79 12.12
N TYR A 242 3.83 -15.00 11.35
CA TYR A 242 4.09 -14.85 9.93
C TYR A 242 5.40 -14.09 9.69
N ASP A 243 6.34 -14.74 9.00
CA ASP A 243 7.61 -14.11 8.61
C ASP A 243 7.51 -13.43 7.25
N PHE A 244 7.18 -12.13 7.29
CA PHE A 244 7.13 -11.29 6.10
C PHE A 244 8.51 -11.05 5.47
N ARG A 245 9.61 -11.16 6.24
CA ARG A 245 10.99 -10.99 5.75
C ARG A 245 11.39 -12.19 4.91
N ALA A 246 11.14 -13.41 5.40
CA ALA A 246 11.32 -14.64 4.62
C ALA A 246 10.50 -14.58 3.32
N ARG A 247 9.28 -14.04 3.37
CA ARG A 247 8.48 -13.89 2.16
C ARG A 247 9.11 -12.95 1.13
N PHE A 248 9.64 -11.80 1.56
CA PHE A 248 10.38 -10.89 0.67
C PHE A 248 11.61 -11.57 0.06
N GLN A 249 12.29 -12.42 0.83
CA GLN A 249 13.47 -13.15 0.36
C GLN A 249 13.15 -14.16 -0.76
N GLN A 250 11.97 -14.78 -0.72
CA GLN A 250 11.48 -15.76 -1.69
C GLN A 250 11.10 -15.17 -3.06
N LEU A 251 11.05 -13.84 -3.21
CA LEU A 251 10.74 -13.23 -4.50
C LEU A 251 11.90 -13.39 -5.49
N CYS A 252 11.58 -13.66 -6.76
CA CYS A 252 12.52 -13.64 -7.88
C CYS A 252 12.91 -12.20 -8.23
N LYS A 253 13.73 -11.57 -7.39
CA LYS A 253 14.05 -10.13 -7.46
C LYS A 253 14.92 -9.78 -8.67
N PRO A 254 14.58 -8.75 -9.45
CA PRO A 254 15.47 -8.21 -10.48
C PRO A 254 16.66 -7.51 -9.84
N PRO A 255 17.82 -7.37 -10.51
CA PRO A 255 19.01 -6.73 -9.94
C PRO A 255 18.74 -5.34 -9.33
N ALA A 256 19.41 -5.02 -8.23
CA ALA A 256 19.34 -3.70 -7.60
C ALA A 256 20.05 -2.65 -8.47
N THR A 257 19.29 -1.96 -9.32
CA THR A 257 19.79 -0.93 -10.24
C THR A 257 19.32 0.48 -9.84
N PRO A 258 19.97 1.56 -10.34
CA PRO A 258 19.47 2.92 -10.19
C PRO A 258 18.05 3.12 -10.75
N LEU A 259 17.69 2.41 -11.83
CA LEU A 259 16.33 2.43 -12.39
C LEU A 259 15.32 1.82 -11.42
N LEU A 260 15.63 0.68 -10.81
CA LEU A 260 14.74 0.07 -9.82
C LEU A 260 14.53 0.98 -8.60
N LEU A 261 15.59 1.67 -8.14
CA LEU A 261 15.49 2.69 -7.09
C LEU A 261 14.57 3.85 -7.50
N ARG A 262 14.69 4.34 -8.74
CA ARG A 262 13.81 5.38 -9.30
C ARG A 262 12.35 4.92 -9.31
N SER A 263 12.08 3.74 -9.84
CA SER A 263 10.74 3.17 -9.90
C SER A 263 10.14 2.99 -8.49
N PHE A 264 10.94 2.51 -7.52
CA PHE A 264 10.53 2.38 -6.14
C PHE A 264 10.20 3.73 -5.47
N VAL A 265 11.09 4.73 -5.55
CA VAL A 265 10.90 6.04 -4.91
C VAL A 265 9.67 6.74 -5.49
N ARG A 266 9.51 6.70 -6.82
CA ARG A 266 8.35 7.29 -7.49
C ARG A 266 7.05 6.60 -7.11
N GLN A 267 7.00 5.26 -7.14
CA GLN A 267 5.82 4.51 -6.71
C GLN A 267 5.52 4.73 -5.22
N PHE A 268 6.54 4.89 -4.37
CA PHE A 268 6.34 5.16 -2.95
C PHE A 268 5.68 6.53 -2.71
N LEU A 269 6.13 7.57 -3.41
CA LEU A 269 5.71 8.97 -3.22
C LEU A 269 4.47 9.36 -4.02
N GLU A 270 4.36 8.92 -5.27
CA GLU A 270 3.29 9.29 -6.20
C GLU A 270 2.22 8.20 -6.27
N GLY A 271 2.61 6.94 -6.05
CA GLY A 271 1.74 5.78 -6.25
C GLY A 271 1.51 5.45 -7.72
N ASP A 272 2.41 5.93 -8.59
CA ASP A 272 2.36 5.71 -10.03
C ASP A 272 2.60 4.23 -10.38
N ALA A 273 1.72 3.70 -11.21
CA ALA A 273 1.81 2.37 -11.79
C ALA A 273 2.62 2.45 -13.09
N GLN A 274 3.89 2.83 -13.02
CA GLN A 274 4.78 2.89 -14.19
C GLN A 274 4.91 1.54 -14.93
N GLU A 275 5.24 1.60 -16.22
CA GLU A 275 5.43 0.45 -17.13
C GLU A 275 6.73 -0.33 -16.93
N ASP A 276 7.62 0.08 -16.01
CA ASP A 276 8.85 -0.65 -15.74
C ASP A 276 8.54 -2.02 -15.14
N ASP A 277 8.72 -3.08 -15.92
CA ASP A 277 8.46 -4.46 -15.54
C ASP A 277 9.25 -4.91 -14.30
N SER A 278 10.39 -4.27 -14.00
CA SER A 278 11.24 -4.70 -12.87
C SER A 278 10.59 -4.44 -11.51
N ILE A 279 9.93 -3.29 -11.31
CA ILE A 279 9.28 -2.99 -10.02
C ILE A 279 8.04 -3.87 -9.79
N ARG A 280 7.45 -4.41 -10.86
CA ARG A 280 6.22 -5.22 -10.83
C ARG A 280 6.39 -6.56 -10.12
N THR A 281 7.60 -7.09 -10.03
CA THR A 281 7.90 -8.27 -9.19
C THR A 281 7.47 -8.06 -7.73
N PHE A 282 7.42 -6.81 -7.27
CA PHE A 282 7.08 -6.43 -5.90
C PHE A 282 5.61 -6.05 -5.70
N ASP A 283 4.79 -6.10 -6.73
CA ASP A 283 3.36 -5.72 -6.67
C ASP A 283 2.59 -6.48 -5.58
N ARG A 284 2.97 -7.73 -5.32
CA ARG A 284 2.38 -8.58 -4.26
C ARG A 284 2.64 -8.08 -2.83
N LEU A 285 3.45 -7.03 -2.68
CA LEU A 285 3.83 -6.38 -1.44
C LEU A 285 3.17 -5.00 -1.25
N THR A 286 2.42 -4.53 -2.24
CA THR A 286 1.75 -3.22 -2.22
C THR A 286 0.24 -3.38 -2.05
N THR A 287 -0.47 -2.28 -1.85
CA THR A 287 -1.94 -2.22 -1.83
C THR A 287 -2.43 -1.22 -2.85
N LEU A 288 -3.58 -1.52 -3.46
CA LEU A 288 -4.26 -0.58 -4.34
C LEU A 288 -5.30 0.20 -3.53
N SER A 289 -5.33 1.52 -3.67
CA SER A 289 -6.42 2.34 -3.13
C SER A 289 -7.46 2.68 -4.18
N LYS A 290 -8.61 3.20 -3.72
CA LYS A 290 -9.66 3.77 -4.59
C LYS A 290 -9.03 4.76 -5.58
N GLY A 291 -9.28 4.54 -6.87
CA GLY A 291 -8.67 5.31 -7.96
C GLY A 291 -7.39 4.72 -8.55
N GLY A 292 -7.02 3.48 -8.20
CA GLY A 292 -5.92 2.77 -8.88
C GLY A 292 -4.51 3.16 -8.41
N VAL A 293 -4.38 3.86 -7.28
CA VAL A 293 -3.09 4.34 -6.78
C VAL A 293 -2.40 3.28 -5.93
N ILE A 294 -1.13 2.97 -6.25
CA ILE A 294 -0.32 1.95 -5.56
C ILE A 294 0.27 2.53 -4.27
N LYS A 295 0.22 1.77 -3.17
CA LYS A 295 0.81 2.13 -1.88
C LYS A 295 1.69 1.02 -1.36
N TRP A 296 2.89 1.36 -0.90
CA TRP A 296 3.77 0.40 -0.26
C TRP A 296 3.38 0.17 1.19
N VAL A 297 3.29 -1.10 1.59
CA VAL A 297 3.17 -1.47 3.00
C VAL A 297 4.55 -1.30 3.65
N LEU A 298 4.63 -0.59 4.78
CA LEU A 298 5.92 -0.10 5.28
C LEU A 298 6.89 -1.21 5.67
N CYS A 299 6.39 -2.34 6.19
CA CYS A 299 7.23 -3.49 6.49
C CYS A 299 7.96 -4.03 5.25
N TYR A 300 7.34 -3.94 4.07
CA TYR A 300 7.97 -4.33 2.80
C TYR A 300 8.79 -3.21 2.18
N ALA A 301 8.39 -1.94 2.36
CA ALA A 301 9.23 -0.79 2.00
C ALA A 301 10.58 -0.84 2.73
N ALA A 302 10.58 -1.26 4.00
CA ALA A 302 11.80 -1.50 4.78
C ALA A 302 12.73 -2.52 4.11
N GLN A 303 12.16 -3.65 3.68
CA GLN A 303 12.92 -4.69 2.98
C GLN A 303 13.43 -4.22 1.62
N MET A 304 12.64 -3.41 0.91
CA MET A 304 13.05 -2.81 -0.35
C MET A 304 14.21 -1.82 -0.16
N CYS A 305 14.20 -1.02 0.90
CA CYS A 305 15.34 -0.18 1.27
C CYS A 305 16.62 -1.00 1.54
N PHE A 306 16.52 -2.12 2.27
CA PHE A 306 17.67 -3.01 2.46
C PHE A 306 18.16 -3.59 1.13
N TYR A 307 17.23 -4.04 0.28
CA TYR A 307 17.53 -4.60 -1.03
C TYR A 307 18.27 -3.61 -1.94
N LEU A 308 17.84 -2.35 -1.96
CA LEU A 308 18.42 -1.25 -2.73
C LEU A 308 19.61 -0.56 -2.04
N GLN A 309 20.21 -1.20 -1.02
CA GLN A 309 21.37 -0.68 -0.29
C GLN A 309 21.14 0.68 0.40
N LYS A 310 19.87 1.02 0.70
CA LYS A 310 19.48 2.16 1.54
C LYS A 310 19.29 1.70 2.99
N LEU A 311 20.34 1.09 3.53
CA LEU A 311 20.31 0.37 4.81
C LEU A 311 19.74 1.21 5.96
N LYS A 312 20.09 2.50 6.02
CA LYS A 312 19.64 3.38 7.10
C LYS A 312 18.14 3.65 7.07
N LEU A 313 17.56 3.81 5.87
CA LEU A 313 16.11 3.97 5.71
C LEU A 313 15.38 2.68 6.12
N GLY A 314 15.92 1.52 5.76
CA GLY A 314 15.40 0.22 6.21
C GLY A 314 15.41 0.09 7.74
N GLN A 315 16.48 0.56 8.40
CA GLN A 315 16.56 0.61 9.87
C GLN A 315 15.50 1.55 10.46
N TRP A 316 15.30 2.74 9.90
CA TRP A 316 14.28 3.68 10.37
C TRP A 316 12.87 3.11 10.24
N PHE A 317 12.55 2.42 9.15
CA PHE A 317 11.28 1.69 9.06
C PHE A 317 11.14 0.64 10.16
N ASN A 318 12.16 -0.21 10.40
CA ASN A 318 12.12 -1.20 11.48
C ASN A 318 11.96 -0.55 12.88
N MET A 319 12.39 0.70 13.06
CA MET A 319 12.17 1.41 14.31
C MET A 319 10.71 1.79 14.54
N LEU A 320 9.87 1.87 13.50
CA LEU A 320 8.42 2.00 13.68
C LEU A 320 7.87 0.79 14.40
N GLU A 321 8.28 -0.43 14.03
CA GLU A 321 7.89 -1.68 14.71
C GLU A 321 8.21 -1.61 16.22
N MET A 322 9.34 -1.02 16.58
CA MET A 322 9.83 -0.88 17.96
C MET A 322 9.34 0.38 18.68
N ALA A 323 8.67 1.31 17.99
CA ALA A 323 8.12 2.53 18.58
C ALA A 323 6.82 2.19 19.34
N SER A 324 6.97 1.42 20.41
CA SER A 324 5.89 0.75 21.13
C SER A 324 5.73 1.15 22.59
N SER A 325 6.66 1.94 23.14
CA SER A 325 6.73 2.12 24.59
C SER A 325 5.76 3.13 25.19
N GLU A 326 5.31 4.15 24.45
CA GLU A 326 4.44 5.20 25.01
C GLU A 326 3.46 5.71 23.94
N ASP A 327 2.20 5.30 24.03
CA ASP A 327 1.09 5.88 23.26
C ASP A 327 1.09 7.40 23.50
N GLY A 328 1.23 8.18 22.43
CA GLY A 328 1.32 9.65 22.51
C GLY A 328 2.73 10.26 22.54
N SER A 329 3.81 9.45 22.56
CA SER A 329 5.20 9.96 22.57
C SER A 329 5.64 10.74 21.33
N GLY A 330 4.87 10.72 20.24
CA GLY A 330 5.22 11.41 18.99
C GLY A 330 6.33 10.75 18.16
N LYS A 331 7.09 9.80 18.72
CA LYS A 331 8.23 9.14 18.04
C LYS A 331 7.89 8.50 16.69
N ALA A 332 6.72 7.87 16.59
CA ALA A 332 6.29 7.28 15.32
C ALA A 332 6.07 8.38 14.25
N TRP A 333 5.49 9.51 14.64
CA TRP A 333 5.36 10.67 13.77
C TRP A 333 6.72 11.21 13.35
N GLU A 334 7.67 11.24 14.28
CA GLU A 334 9.02 11.72 13.99
C GLU A 334 9.72 10.86 12.92
N ILE A 335 9.62 9.54 13.07
CA ILE A 335 10.18 8.58 12.11
C ILE A 335 9.49 8.72 10.74
N LEU A 336 8.16 8.87 10.69
CA LEU A 336 7.43 9.05 9.43
C LEU A 336 7.88 10.31 8.69
N ILE A 337 8.11 11.43 9.39
CA ILE A 337 8.63 12.65 8.76
C ILE A 337 10.07 12.49 8.29
N ALA A 338 10.94 11.88 9.10
CA ALA A 338 12.33 11.62 8.69
C ALA A 338 12.39 10.75 7.41
N LEU A 339 11.53 9.74 7.33
CA LEU A 339 11.36 8.91 6.12
C LEU A 339 10.87 9.75 4.94
N ALA A 340 9.81 10.56 5.12
CA ALA A 340 9.27 11.40 4.06
C ALA A 340 10.30 12.39 3.49
N VAL A 341 11.02 13.11 4.37
CA VAL A 341 12.13 14.00 3.99
C VAL A 341 13.18 13.24 3.20
N SER A 342 13.55 12.04 3.64
CA SER A 342 14.55 11.22 2.97
C SER A 342 14.13 10.74 1.58
N PHE A 343 12.89 10.28 1.43
CA PHE A 343 12.36 9.88 0.13
C PHE A 343 12.26 11.07 -0.82
N ARG A 344 11.91 12.27 -0.34
CA ARG A 344 11.91 13.49 -1.16
C ARG A 344 13.31 13.93 -1.57
N CYS A 345 14.33 13.74 -0.71
CA CYS A 345 15.72 13.92 -1.12
C CYS A 345 16.14 12.91 -2.21
N LEU A 346 15.75 11.64 -2.07
CA LEU A 346 16.03 10.63 -3.10
C LEU A 346 15.32 10.96 -4.41
N GLU A 347 14.07 11.41 -4.36
CA GLU A 347 13.32 11.85 -5.54
C GLU A 347 14.05 12.98 -6.26
N SER A 348 14.44 14.04 -5.55
CA SER A 348 15.22 15.16 -6.12
C SER A 348 16.55 14.70 -6.71
N MET A 349 17.24 13.76 -6.05
CA MET A 349 18.48 13.16 -6.58
C MET A 349 18.25 12.38 -7.88
N ILE A 350 17.11 11.70 -7.99
CA ILE A 350 16.78 10.82 -9.11
C ILE A 350 16.21 11.62 -10.30
N SER A 351 15.40 12.64 -10.05
CA SER A 351 14.82 13.50 -11.10
C SER A 351 15.78 14.59 -11.57
N GLY A 352 16.71 15.03 -10.70
CA GLY A 352 17.53 16.20 -10.92
C GLY A 352 16.78 17.53 -10.71
N GLU A 353 15.56 17.48 -10.18
CA GLU A 353 14.70 18.65 -9.94
C GLU A 353 14.73 19.12 -8.48
N GLN A 354 14.11 20.27 -8.19
CA GLN A 354 14.11 20.94 -6.86
C GLN A 354 13.58 20.12 -5.67
N GLY A 355 12.94 18.97 -5.91
CA GLY A 355 12.26 18.22 -4.85
C GLY A 355 11.07 18.97 -4.24
N ASP A 356 10.54 18.47 -3.11
CA ASP A 356 9.39 19.12 -2.45
C ASP A 356 9.75 20.51 -1.89
N PRO A 357 8.91 21.54 -2.08
CA PRO A 357 9.13 22.89 -1.52
C PRO A 357 9.40 22.93 -0.01
N LEU A 358 8.88 21.97 0.76
CA LEU A 358 9.14 21.87 2.20
C LEU A 358 10.58 21.45 2.54
N LEU A 359 11.33 20.89 1.60
CA LEU A 359 12.76 20.66 1.77
C LEU A 359 13.56 21.96 1.71
N GLY A 360 13.08 22.96 0.95
CA GLY A 360 13.77 24.25 0.78
C GLY A 360 15.11 24.12 0.08
N LEU A 361 15.21 23.15 -0.82
CA LEU A 361 16.41 22.97 -1.63
C LEU A 361 16.51 24.10 -2.66
N PRO A 362 17.74 24.57 -2.96
CA PRO A 362 17.95 25.56 -4.01
C PRO A 362 17.59 24.99 -5.40
N PRO A 363 17.28 25.87 -6.38
CA PRO A 363 16.83 25.47 -7.72
C PRO A 363 17.80 24.59 -8.50
N THR A 364 19.07 24.91 -8.42
CA THR A 364 20.15 24.19 -9.07
C THR A 364 21.43 24.44 -8.26
N PRO A 365 22.42 23.53 -8.33
CA PRO A 365 22.37 22.21 -8.97
C PRO A 365 21.63 21.15 -8.13
N GLY A 366 21.04 20.14 -8.80
CA GLY A 366 20.32 19.04 -8.16
C GLY A 366 21.22 18.14 -7.30
N ILE A 367 20.62 17.37 -6.41
CA ILE A 367 21.34 16.47 -5.49
C ILE A 367 22.03 15.36 -6.30
N ARG A 368 23.34 15.13 -6.08
CA ARG A 368 24.07 13.98 -6.64
C ARG A 368 24.10 12.79 -5.69
N GLU A 369 24.18 13.06 -4.39
CA GLU A 369 24.25 11.99 -3.39
C GLU A 369 23.40 12.30 -2.15
N CYS A 370 22.76 11.26 -1.60
CA CYS A 370 21.99 11.34 -0.36
C CYS A 370 22.64 10.50 0.75
N TYR A 371 22.77 11.10 1.92
CA TYR A 371 23.25 10.47 3.14
C TYR A 371 22.17 10.47 4.22
N PHE A 372 22.15 9.42 5.03
CA PHE A 372 21.19 9.25 6.12
C PHE A 372 21.94 8.78 7.37
N ALA A 373 21.74 9.44 8.51
CA ALA A 373 22.41 9.04 9.75
C ALA A 373 21.57 9.34 10.99
N ASP A 374 21.74 8.49 12.01
CA ASP A 374 21.26 8.79 13.35
C ASP A 374 22.36 9.53 14.09
N VAL A 375 22.04 10.66 14.71
CA VAL A 375 22.98 11.37 15.56
C VAL A 375 22.92 10.75 16.95
N PRO A 376 24.05 10.23 17.47
CA PRO A 376 24.12 9.65 18.81
C PRO A 376 23.65 10.61 19.91
N ALA A 377 23.08 10.05 20.98
CA ALA A 377 22.36 10.82 22.01
C ALA A 377 23.26 11.77 22.82
N GLU A 378 24.58 11.55 22.80
CA GLU A 378 25.59 12.41 23.40
C GLU A 378 25.77 13.76 22.66
N PHE A 379 25.40 13.85 21.38
CA PHE A 379 25.50 15.09 20.61
C PHE A 379 24.15 15.81 20.62
N ARG A 380 24.02 16.78 21.53
CA ARG A 380 22.73 17.41 21.88
C ARG A 380 22.40 18.70 21.12
N THR A 381 23.34 19.19 20.32
CA THR A 381 23.25 20.47 19.61
C THR A 381 23.58 20.29 18.13
N LEU A 382 23.06 21.19 17.28
CA LEU A 382 23.23 21.11 15.83
C LEU A 382 24.70 21.21 15.40
N ASP A 383 25.45 22.15 15.96
CA ASP A 383 26.86 22.36 15.66
C ASP A 383 27.71 21.11 15.96
N VAL A 384 27.48 20.49 17.12
CA VAL A 384 28.20 19.28 17.54
C VAL A 384 27.79 18.08 16.68
N ALA A 385 26.50 17.94 16.35
CA ALA A 385 26.02 16.88 15.45
C ALA A 385 26.66 16.95 14.05
N LEU A 386 26.78 18.16 13.49
CA LEU A 386 27.42 18.37 12.19
C LEU A 386 28.92 18.10 12.24
N GLN A 387 29.60 18.54 13.31
CA GLN A 387 31.01 18.23 13.51
C GLN A 387 31.25 16.72 13.64
N TRP A 388 30.39 16.01 14.38
CA TRP A 388 30.44 14.56 14.48
C TRP A 388 30.31 13.91 13.11
N TRP A 389 29.28 14.27 12.32
CA TRP A 389 29.06 13.67 11.02
C TRP A 389 30.24 13.89 10.06
N ARG A 390 30.79 15.12 10.01
CA ARG A 390 31.96 15.46 9.17
C ARG A 390 33.19 14.61 9.50
N ARG A 391 33.33 14.12 10.74
CA ARG A 391 34.42 13.21 11.14
C ARG A 391 34.16 11.77 10.68
N GLN A 392 32.90 11.36 10.57
CA GLN A 392 32.53 10.01 10.14
C GLN A 392 32.71 9.80 8.64
N ARG A 393 32.35 10.81 7.84
CA ARG A 393 32.34 10.69 6.38
C ARG A 393 32.65 12.02 5.71
N LYS A 394 33.56 11.97 4.74
CA LYS A 394 33.74 13.05 3.77
C LYS A 394 32.87 12.73 2.55
N PRO A 395 31.99 13.65 2.13
CA PRO A 395 31.25 13.50 0.88
C PRO A 395 32.21 13.30 -0.28
N ALA A 396 31.95 12.27 -1.10
CA ALA A 396 32.73 12.02 -2.31
C ALA A 396 32.31 12.98 -3.43
N ASP A 397 31.01 13.27 -3.50
CA ASP A 397 30.40 14.10 -4.54
C ASP A 397 29.60 15.26 -3.96
N PHE A 398 29.48 16.31 -4.78
CA PHE A 398 28.66 17.48 -4.52
C PHE A 398 27.82 17.82 -5.77
N PRO A 399 26.58 18.33 -5.62
CA PRO A 399 25.88 18.58 -4.36
C PRO A 399 25.43 17.33 -3.62
N PHE A 400 25.37 17.38 -2.30
CA PHE A 400 24.80 16.31 -1.50
C PHE A 400 23.66 16.80 -0.60
N ALA A 401 22.77 15.87 -0.24
CA ALA A 401 21.82 16.03 0.85
C ALA A 401 22.12 15.04 1.97
N LEU A 402 22.05 15.49 3.21
CA LEU A 402 22.22 14.68 4.42
C LEU A 402 20.99 14.86 5.30
N VAL A 403 20.33 13.76 5.63
CA VAL A 403 19.24 13.73 6.62
C VAL A 403 19.78 13.13 7.91
N LEU A 404 19.77 13.94 8.97
CA LEU A 404 20.16 13.56 10.31
C LEU A 404 18.94 13.42 11.20
N ARG A 405 18.87 12.32 11.95
CA ARG A 405 17.85 12.11 12.97
C ARG A 405 18.50 12.01 14.34
N PRO A 406 18.33 13.02 15.21
CA PRO A 406 18.81 12.95 16.58
C PRO A 406 18.15 11.83 17.39
N LEU A 407 18.95 11.06 18.13
CA LEU A 407 18.46 10.06 19.07
C LEU A 407 18.24 10.63 20.49
N CYS A 408 18.70 11.86 20.74
CA CYS A 408 18.54 12.53 22.03
C CYS A 408 17.12 13.10 22.15
N PRO A 409 16.30 12.67 23.13
CA PRO A 409 14.94 13.23 23.32
C PRO A 409 14.93 14.72 23.68
N THR A 410 16.05 15.24 24.21
CA THR A 410 16.24 16.64 24.56
C THR A 410 17.13 17.37 23.55
N PHE A 411 17.23 16.88 22.31
CA PHE A 411 17.98 17.58 21.28
C PHE A 411 17.37 18.97 21.07
N GLN A 412 18.22 20.01 21.07
CA GLN A 412 17.79 21.35 21.47
C GLN A 412 16.59 21.93 20.72
N VAL A 413 16.33 21.56 19.45
CA VAL A 413 15.25 22.21 18.67
C VAL A 413 14.69 21.41 17.48
N PHE A 414 15.30 20.30 17.07
CA PHE A 414 14.90 19.61 15.84
C PHE A 414 14.92 18.10 16.03
N ASP A 415 13.89 17.44 15.51
CA ASP A 415 13.74 15.97 15.52
C ASP A 415 14.26 15.35 14.20
N CYS A 416 14.38 16.17 13.15
CA CYS A 416 15.03 15.82 11.89
C CYS A 416 15.73 17.05 11.31
N ILE A 417 16.92 16.87 10.74
CA ILE A 417 17.72 17.94 10.17
C ILE A 417 18.11 17.55 8.74
N LEU A 418 17.79 18.42 7.78
CA LEU A 418 18.27 18.33 6.41
C LEU A 418 19.43 19.31 6.23
N VAL A 419 20.54 18.80 5.69
CA VAL A 419 21.70 19.58 5.28
C VAL A 419 21.86 19.39 3.78
N TYR A 420 21.86 20.46 3.02
CA TYR A 420 22.22 20.46 1.61
C TYR A 420 23.50 21.28 1.44
N GLN A 421 24.46 20.77 0.67
CA GLN A 421 25.69 21.49 0.38
C GLN A 421 26.06 21.34 -1.10
N GLU A 422 26.20 22.48 -1.77
CA GLU A 422 26.45 22.55 -3.22
C GLU A 422 27.90 22.22 -3.61
N ALA A 423 28.86 22.60 -2.78
CA ALA A 423 30.28 22.41 -3.02
C ALA A 423 31.03 22.32 -1.68
N ALA A 424 32.22 21.72 -1.67
CA ALA A 424 33.01 21.56 -0.45
C ALA A 424 33.31 22.89 0.28
N SER A 425 33.44 23.98 -0.48
CA SER A 425 33.69 25.34 0.02
C SER A 425 32.42 26.14 0.32
N SER A 426 31.24 25.69 -0.10
CA SER A 426 30.00 26.45 0.11
C SER A 426 29.45 26.27 1.52
N CYS A 427 28.77 27.30 2.03
CA CYS A 427 28.05 27.21 3.29
C CYS A 427 26.88 26.23 3.11
N PRO A 428 26.69 25.26 4.02
CA PRO A 428 25.55 24.36 3.92
C PRO A 428 24.23 25.12 4.12
N HIS A 429 23.22 24.75 3.34
CA HIS A 429 21.83 25.10 3.57
C HIS A 429 21.26 24.12 4.59
N ILE A 430 20.72 24.63 5.69
CA ILE A 430 20.19 23.78 6.75
C ILE A 430 18.72 24.07 6.96
N ARG A 431 17.95 22.98 6.98
CA ARG A 431 16.54 22.99 7.32
C ARG A 431 16.25 22.01 8.46
N GLY A 432 15.83 22.56 9.59
CA GLY A 432 15.41 21.79 10.76
C GLY A 432 13.91 21.56 10.77
N PHE A 433 13.49 20.36 11.18
CA PHE A 433 12.10 19.96 11.34
C PHE A 433 11.85 19.60 12.80
N GLN A 434 10.93 20.33 13.45
CA GLN A 434 10.38 19.93 14.74
C GLN A 434 9.00 19.32 14.48
N GLN A 435 8.74 18.15 15.06
CA GLN A 435 7.60 17.30 14.80
C GLN A 435 6.74 17.23 16.05
N LYS A 436 5.44 17.47 15.90
CA LYS A 436 4.46 17.33 16.98
C LYS A 436 3.27 16.55 16.45
N ALA A 437 2.96 15.40 17.02
CA ALA A 437 1.87 14.54 16.56
C ALA A 437 0.47 15.17 16.75
N GLY A 438 0.33 16.17 17.64
CA GLY A 438 -0.90 16.90 17.87
C GLY A 438 -1.03 18.20 17.07
N ASP A 439 -1.83 19.12 17.59
CA ASP A 439 -2.07 20.48 17.08
C ASP A 439 -1.25 21.56 17.82
N ALA A 440 -0.29 21.14 18.65
CA ALA A 440 0.56 22.03 19.44
C ALA A 440 1.32 23.04 18.55
N TYR A 441 1.36 24.30 18.97
CA TYR A 441 2.06 25.39 18.31
C TYR A 441 3.45 25.62 18.95
N PRO A 442 4.38 26.30 18.24
CA PRO A 442 5.69 26.62 18.80
C PRO A 442 5.59 27.64 19.94
N ASP A 443 6.06 27.24 21.12
CA ASP A 443 6.14 28.14 22.28
C ASP A 443 7.39 29.02 22.27
N GLN A 444 8.38 28.69 21.43
CA GLN A 444 9.65 29.41 21.30
C GLN A 444 9.89 29.87 19.86
N ALA A 445 10.67 30.94 19.69
CA ALA A 445 11.09 31.40 18.38
C ALA A 445 11.99 30.36 17.70
N ALA A 446 11.86 30.23 16.39
CA ALA A 446 12.70 29.35 15.60
C ALA A 446 14.17 29.81 15.64
N PRO A 447 15.13 28.87 15.71
CA PRO A 447 16.53 29.19 15.48
C PRO A 447 16.72 29.68 14.04
N THR A 448 17.25 30.89 13.88
CA THR A 448 17.55 31.47 12.57
C THR A 448 19.04 31.37 12.21
N PHE A 449 19.90 31.12 13.20
CA PHE A 449 21.33 31.03 13.04
C PHE A 449 21.94 30.10 14.08
N VAL A 450 22.93 29.30 13.69
CA VAL A 450 23.73 28.49 14.61
C VAL A 450 25.21 28.83 14.43
N SER A 451 25.85 29.18 15.56
CA SER A 451 27.26 29.58 15.59
C SER A 451 28.16 28.51 14.98
N GLY A 452 29.08 28.93 14.11
CA GLY A 452 30.01 28.04 13.40
C GLY A 452 29.38 27.20 12.28
N VAL A 453 28.08 27.40 11.98
CA VAL A 453 27.35 26.63 10.97
C VAL A 453 26.74 27.56 9.91
N GLY A 454 26.00 28.59 10.34
CA GLY A 454 25.35 29.54 9.43
C GLY A 454 23.83 29.66 9.63
N PRO A 455 23.11 30.21 8.65
CA PRO A 455 21.66 30.39 8.72
C PRO A 455 20.93 29.04 8.73
N VAL A 456 19.86 28.97 9.54
CA VAL A 456 19.00 27.79 9.65
C VAL A 456 17.56 28.20 9.36
N SER A 457 16.88 27.40 8.56
CA SER A 457 15.44 27.52 8.35
C SER A 457 14.70 26.42 9.11
N ALA A 458 13.55 26.75 9.69
CA ALA A 458 12.84 25.87 10.61
C ALA A 458 11.42 25.58 10.15
N VAL A 459 11.01 24.32 10.26
CA VAL A 459 9.67 23.84 9.89
C VAL A 459 9.03 23.15 11.09
N TRP A 460 7.78 23.52 11.38
CA TRP A 460 7.02 22.95 12.48
C TRP A 460 5.92 22.02 11.95
N MET A 461 6.18 20.73 12.01
CA MET A 461 5.36 19.66 11.44
C MET A 461 4.28 19.20 12.45
N GLN A 462 3.10 19.83 12.37
CA GLN A 462 1.93 19.45 13.18
C GLN A 462 1.22 18.23 12.62
N GLY A 463 0.85 17.31 13.52
CA GLY A 463 0.07 16.14 13.18
C GLY A 463 -1.38 16.46 12.86
N LYS A 464 -1.99 17.33 13.66
CA LYS A 464 -3.35 17.81 13.43
C LYS A 464 -3.32 19.20 12.77
N ALA A 465 -2.57 19.34 11.67
CA ALA A 465 -2.51 20.59 10.91
C ALA A 465 -3.86 20.90 10.23
N PRO A 466 -4.25 22.18 10.09
CA PRO A 466 -5.45 22.58 9.35
C PRO A 466 -5.25 22.41 7.83
N GLU A 467 -6.35 22.16 7.11
CA GLU A 467 -6.37 22.00 5.64
C GLU A 467 -5.79 23.20 4.90
N THR A 468 -6.12 24.41 5.36
CA THR A 468 -5.59 25.67 4.85
C THR A 468 -5.00 26.47 6.01
N ARG A 469 -3.89 27.17 5.74
CA ARG A 469 -3.32 28.15 6.68
C ARG A 469 -3.31 29.52 6.05
N LEU A 470 -3.97 30.45 6.73
CA LEU A 470 -3.94 31.88 6.38
C LEU A 470 -2.57 32.52 6.70
N ASN A 471 -1.93 32.07 7.78
CA ASN A 471 -0.58 32.51 8.15
C ASN A 471 0.38 31.31 8.25
N PRO A 472 1.25 31.08 7.25
CA PRO A 472 2.21 29.98 7.25
C PRO A 472 3.48 30.29 8.07
N GLN A 473 3.55 31.43 8.74
CA GLN A 473 4.69 31.82 9.58
C GLN A 473 4.24 32.07 11.03
N ASN A 474 4.93 31.47 11.98
CA ASN A 474 4.71 31.73 13.40
C ASN A 474 6.04 31.77 14.14
N ARG A 475 6.43 32.92 14.70
CA ARG A 475 7.67 33.10 15.46
C ARG A 475 8.93 32.59 14.73
N GLY A 476 8.99 32.79 13.41
CA GLY A 476 10.09 32.33 12.54
C GLY A 476 9.99 30.87 12.08
N TRP A 477 8.98 30.12 12.54
CA TRP A 477 8.68 28.77 12.06
C TRP A 477 7.84 28.81 10.79
N THR A 478 8.24 28.04 9.78
CA THR A 478 7.35 27.67 8.67
C THR A 478 6.34 26.63 9.15
N MET A 479 5.06 26.96 9.06
CA MET A 479 3.93 26.13 9.49
C MET A 479 3.19 25.58 8.24
N PRO A 480 3.50 24.35 7.77
CA PRO A 480 2.82 23.76 6.61
C PRO A 480 1.35 23.46 6.90
N SER A 481 0.52 23.52 5.85
CA SER A 481 -0.87 23.03 5.89
C SER A 481 -0.94 21.49 5.86
N ALA A 482 -2.11 20.92 6.14
CA ALA A 482 -2.32 19.47 5.98
C ALA A 482 -2.05 19.00 4.55
N LYS A 483 -2.39 19.83 3.54
CA LYS A 483 -2.09 19.57 2.14
C LYS A 483 -0.58 19.52 1.86
N ASP A 484 0.18 20.46 2.41
CA ASP A 484 1.64 20.48 2.24
C ASP A 484 2.30 19.27 2.91
N ILE A 485 1.85 18.90 4.11
CA ILE A 485 2.32 17.72 4.84
C ILE A 485 1.96 16.45 4.06
N SER A 486 0.72 16.34 3.58
CA SER A 486 0.28 15.20 2.76
C SER A 486 1.09 15.08 1.47
N ARG A 487 1.50 16.21 0.87
CA ARG A 487 2.40 16.19 -0.28
C ARG A 487 3.77 15.66 0.14
N LEU A 488 4.39 16.20 1.17
CA LEU A 488 5.70 15.72 1.66
C LEU A 488 5.69 14.21 1.93
N LEU A 489 4.68 13.72 2.67
CA LEU A 489 4.52 12.31 3.03
C LEU A 489 4.40 11.39 1.80
N GLY A 490 3.80 11.88 0.72
CA GLY A 490 3.52 11.07 -0.46
C GLY A 490 2.50 9.96 -0.21
N THR A 491 2.21 9.17 -1.25
CA THR A 491 1.08 8.24 -1.25
C THR A 491 1.18 7.13 -0.21
N SER A 492 2.38 6.57 0.02
CA SER A 492 2.53 5.43 0.94
C SER A 492 2.49 5.82 2.43
N LEU A 493 2.78 7.08 2.79
CA LEU A 493 2.80 7.53 4.19
C LEU A 493 1.60 8.41 4.57
N ARG A 494 0.99 9.14 3.62
CA ARG A 494 -0.03 10.17 3.92
C ARG A 494 -1.28 9.66 4.64
N ASP A 495 -1.59 8.38 4.49
CA ASP A 495 -2.77 7.76 5.11
C ASP A 495 -2.46 7.10 6.46
N LEU A 496 -1.19 7.09 6.86
CA LEU A 496 -0.72 6.59 8.16
C LEU A 496 -0.65 7.71 9.20
N PHE A 497 -1.05 8.90 8.80
CA PHE A 497 -0.92 10.14 9.54
C PHE A 497 -2.18 10.44 10.38
N PRO A 498 -2.04 10.89 11.64
CA PRO A 498 -3.18 11.29 12.46
C PRO A 498 -3.90 12.51 11.87
N ARG A 499 -4.96 12.30 11.09
CA ARG A 499 -5.91 13.38 10.74
C ARG A 499 -6.86 13.61 11.91
N ALA A 500 -7.38 14.83 12.02
CA ALA A 500 -8.42 15.18 13.00
C ALA A 500 -9.66 14.25 12.95
N SER A 501 -9.83 13.48 11.86
CA SER A 501 -10.93 12.54 11.62
C SER A 501 -10.69 11.10 12.07
N LEU A 502 -9.56 10.76 12.71
CA LEU A 502 -9.29 9.38 13.19
C LEU A 502 -9.80 9.10 14.62
N ASP A 503 -10.39 10.11 15.27
CA ASP A 503 -10.96 10.03 16.62
C ASP A 503 -12.50 9.78 16.61
N THR A 504 -13.09 9.42 15.48
CA THR A 504 -14.53 9.04 15.38
C THR A 504 -14.72 7.60 14.93
#